data_AF-R5Y8F8-F1
#
_entry.id   AF-R5Y8F8-F1
#
_cell.length_a   1.000
_cell.length_b   1.000
_cell.length_c   1.000
_cell.angle_alpha   90.00
_cell.angle_beta   90.00
_cell.angle_gamma   90.00
#
_symmetry.space_group_name_H-M   'P 1'
#
loop_
_entity.id
_entity.type
_entity.pdbx_description
1 polymer ?
#
loop_
_entity_poly.entity_id
_entity_poly.type
_entity_poly.pdbx_seq_one_letter_code
_entity_poly.pdbx_strand_id
1 'polypeptide(L)'
;MEVFIIKNIKLLIEEPLNKIGLTVYEVKYQKAKPNTLFITLESLNNAVVDLNKVVEATHIISPIIDENDVIKEQYVLDVSSKERGN
;
A
#
# COMPACT_ATOMS: atom_id res chain seq x y z
N MET A 1 -12.65 0.82 -14.32
CA MET A 1 -11.79 -0.36 -14.13
C MET A 1 -10.77 -0.10 -13.01
N GLU A 2 -9.99 0.98 -13.09
CA GLU A 2 -9.00 1.34 -12.05
C GLU A 2 -9.59 1.62 -10.66
N VAL A 3 -10.76 2.29 -10.59
CA VAL A 3 -11.43 2.59 -9.31
C VAL A 3 -11.79 1.33 -8.50
N PHE A 4 -12.13 0.23 -9.17
CA PHE A 4 -12.49 -1.03 -8.49
C PHE A 4 -11.26 -1.73 -7.91
N ILE A 5 -10.15 -1.72 -8.64
CA ILE A 5 -8.85 -2.26 -8.21
C ILE A 5 -8.38 -1.51 -6.94
N ILE A 6 -8.39 -0.18 -6.98
CA ILE A 6 -7.97 0.67 -5.85
C ILE A 6 -8.80 0.38 -4.59
N LYS A 7 -10.13 0.31 -4.74
CA LYS A 7 -11.02 0.05 -3.61
C LYS A 7 -10.81 -1.34 -3.02
N ASN A 8 -10.64 -2.36 -3.86
CA ASN A 8 -10.39 -3.73 -3.39
C ASN A 8 -9.05 -3.84 -2.65
N ILE A 9 -7.97 -3.28 -3.22
CA ILE A 9 -6.65 -3.30 -2.57
C ILE A 9 -6.73 -2.66 -1.20
N LYS A 10 -7.35 -1.46 -1.10
CA LYS A 10 -7.50 -0.78 0.19
C LYS A 10 -8.24 -1.66 1.21
N LEU A 11 -9.37 -2.26 0.83
CA LEU A 11 -10.15 -3.13 1.74
C LEU A 11 -9.36 -4.36 2.22
N LEU A 12 -8.54 -4.96 1.35
CA LEU A 12 -7.76 -6.15 1.67
C LEU A 12 -6.62 -5.87 2.66
N ILE A 13 -5.97 -4.71 2.55
CA ILE A 13 -4.77 -4.39 3.33
C ILE A 13 -5.03 -3.51 4.55
N GLU A 14 -6.20 -2.85 4.64
CA GLU A 14 -6.52 -1.92 5.73
C GLU A 14 -6.43 -2.59 7.11
N GLU A 15 -7.13 -3.71 7.31
CA GLU A 15 -7.16 -4.38 8.62
C GLU A 15 -5.79 -4.97 9.02
N PRO A 16 -5.04 -5.65 8.13
CA PRO A 16 -3.67 -6.07 8.40
C PRO A 16 -2.73 -4.91 8.79
N LEU A 17 -2.80 -3.77 8.10
CA LEU A 17 -1.95 -2.61 8.40
C LEU A 17 -2.34 -1.94 9.71
N ASN A 18 -3.64 -1.89 10.03
CA ASN A 18 -4.12 -1.31 11.29
C ASN A 18 -3.53 -2.03 12.51
N LYS A 19 -3.27 -3.35 12.41
CA LYS A 19 -2.66 -4.16 13.48
C LYS A 19 -1.22 -3.73 13.82
N ILE A 20 -0.52 -3.10 12.88
CA ILE A 20 0.83 -2.55 13.08
C ILE A 20 0.84 -1.02 13.25
N GLY A 21 -0.34 -0.41 13.44
CA GLY A 21 -0.48 1.03 13.69
C GLY A 21 -0.36 1.91 12.44
N LEU A 22 -0.59 1.34 11.25
CA LEU A 22 -0.57 2.04 9.97
C LEU A 22 -1.96 1.98 9.30
N THR A 23 -2.28 2.97 8.49
CA THR A 23 -3.49 3.02 7.65
C THR A 23 -3.12 3.44 6.24
N VAL A 24 -4.01 3.15 5.28
CA VAL A 24 -3.82 3.49 3.88
C VAL A 24 -4.29 4.91 3.62
N TYR A 25 -3.35 5.82 3.42
CA TYR A 25 -3.63 7.20 3.01
C TYR A 25 -4.09 7.24 1.55
N GLU A 26 -3.33 6.64 0.64
CA GLU A 26 -3.62 6.64 -0.79
C GLU A 26 -3.20 5.32 -1.45
N VAL A 27 -4.00 4.87 -2.42
CA VAL A 27 -3.62 3.80 -3.35
C VAL A 27 -3.78 4.34 -4.76
N LYS A 28 -2.72 4.25 -5.56
CA LYS A 28 -2.71 4.71 -6.94
C LYS A 28 -2.08 3.65 -7.82
N TYR A 29 -2.80 3.24 -8.85
CA TYR A 29 -2.25 2.39 -9.90
C TYR A 29 -1.95 3.23 -11.13
N GLN A 30 -0.71 3.17 -11.61
CA GLN A 30 -0.27 3.89 -12.80
C GLN A 30 0.16 2.88 -13.86
N LYS A 31 -0.56 2.89 -14.98
CA LYS A 31 -0.15 2.16 -16.19
C LYS A 31 1.00 2.90 -16.86
N ALA A 32 2.19 2.30 -16.80
CA ALA A 32 3.44 2.84 -17.33
C ALA A 32 4.36 1.68 -17.76
N LYS A 33 5.62 1.97 -18.09
CA LYS A 33 6.62 0.93 -18.39
C LYS A 33 7.79 1.06 -17.40
N PRO A 34 7.81 0.31 -16.29
CA PRO A 34 6.82 -0.69 -15.85
C PRO A 34 5.53 -0.07 -15.28
N ASN A 35 4.46 -0.87 -15.16
CA ASN A 35 3.30 -0.48 -14.37
C ASN A 35 3.70 -0.36 -12.90
N THR A 36 3.09 0.56 -12.15
CA THR A 36 3.43 0.75 -10.73
C THR A 36 2.17 0.89 -9.90
N LEU A 37 2.10 0.15 -8.79
CA LEU A 37 1.12 0.29 -7.73
C LEU A 37 1.78 1.04 -6.58
N PHE A 38 1.34 2.27 -6.34
CA PHE A 38 1.76 3.10 -5.23
C PHE A 38 0.79 2.93 -4.06
N ILE A 39 1.33 2.68 -2.87
CA ILE A 39 0.60 2.65 -1.61
C ILE A 39 1.28 3.60 -0.64
N THR A 40 0.57 4.68 -0.32
CA THR A 40 1.02 5.68 0.66
C THR A 40 0.38 5.35 2.00
N LEU A 41 1.22 5.17 3.01
CA LEU A 41 0.85 4.82 4.38
C LEU A 41 0.82 6.06 5.26
N GLU A 42 -0.06 6.06 6.26
CA GLU A 42 -0.09 7.06 7.32
C GLU A 42 -0.14 6.37 8.68
N SER A 43 0.42 7.01 9.70
CA SER A 43 0.31 6.49 11.07
C SER A 43 -1.08 6.70 11.63
N LEU A 44 -1.66 5.66 12.23
CA LEU A 44 -2.94 5.75 12.95
C LEU A 44 -2.87 6.62 14.21
N ASN A 45 -1.71 6.66 14.86
CA ASN A 45 -1.52 7.29 16.17
C ASN A 45 -0.52 8.44 16.15
N ASN A 46 -0.31 9.06 14.98
CA ASN A 46 0.68 10.11 14.78
C ASN A 46 2.13 9.72 15.13
N ALA A 47 2.43 8.43 15.25
CA ALA A 47 3.79 7.96 15.43
C ALA A 47 4.61 8.17 14.14
N VAL A 48 5.92 8.27 14.32
CA VAL A 48 6.86 8.25 13.20
C VAL A 48 6.73 6.92 12.46
N VAL A 49 6.63 7.01 11.13
CA VAL A 49 6.72 5.87 10.21
C VAL A 49 8.15 5.88 9.69
N ASP A 50 8.98 5.02 10.26
CA ASP A 50 10.37 4.86 9.81
C ASP A 50 10.47 3.84 8.67
N LEU A 51 11.68 3.69 8.13
CA LEU A 51 11.93 2.74 7.03
C LEU A 51 11.58 1.30 7.42
N ASN A 52 11.81 0.89 8.67
CA ASN A 52 11.53 -0.46 9.12
C ASN A 52 10.02 -0.76 9.07
N LYS A 53 9.18 0.19 9.51
CA LYS A 53 7.71 0.07 9.39
C LYS A 53 7.24 0.00 7.95
N VAL A 54 7.84 0.77 7.04
CA VAL A 54 7.51 0.69 5.61
C VAL A 54 7.88 -0.68 5.04
N VAL A 55 9.04 -1.22 5.41
CA VAL A 55 9.46 -2.57 5.01
C VAL A 55 8.52 -3.64 5.58
N GLU A 56 8.13 -3.54 6.86
CA GLU A 56 7.17 -4.45 7.49
C GLU A 56 5.82 -4.41 6.77
N ALA A 57 5.29 -3.22 6.50
CA ALA A 57 4.06 -3.04 5.73
C ALA A 57 4.17 -3.66 4.33
N THR A 58 5.31 -3.51 3.66
CA THR A 58 5.54 -4.11 2.33
C THR A 58 5.45 -5.64 2.39
N HIS A 59 6.04 -6.27 3.40
CA HIS A 59 5.97 -7.73 3.60
C HIS A 59 4.55 -8.23 3.91
N ILE A 60 3.70 -7.39 4.51
CA ILE A 60 2.28 -7.70 4.74
C ILE A 60 1.48 -7.54 3.44
N ILE A 61 1.68 -6.43 2.72
CA ILE A 61 0.91 -6.06 1.54
C ILE A 61 1.18 -7.02 0.38
N SER A 62 2.45 -7.30 0.06
CA SER A 62 2.82 -8.08 -1.13
C SER A 62 2.08 -9.42 -1.23
N PRO A 63 2.13 -10.32 -0.22
CA PRO A 63 1.46 -11.61 -0.32
C PRO A 63 -0.07 -11.48 -0.43
N ILE A 64 -0.68 -10.48 0.22
CA ILE A 64 -2.14 -10.27 0.14
C ILE A 64 -2.57 -9.92 -1.28
N ILE A 65 -1.82 -9.05 -1.97
CA ILE A 65 -2.14 -8.68 -3.35
C ILE A 65 -1.90 -9.86 -4.30
N ASP A 66 -0.81 -10.59 -4.09
CA ASP A 66 -0.45 -11.76 -4.91
C ASP A 66 -1.48 -12.89 -4.77
N GLU A 67 -1.95 -13.19 -3.55
CA GLU A 67 -2.96 -14.24 -3.29
C GLU A 67 -4.34 -13.92 -3.87
N ASN A 68 -4.70 -12.63 -3.94
CA ASN A 68 -6.00 -12.19 -4.43
C ASN A 68 -6.03 -11.93 -5.95
N ASP A 69 -4.91 -12.10 -6.66
CA ASP A 69 -4.73 -11.90 -8.11
C ASP A 69 -5.39 -10.60 -8.62
N VAL A 70 -5.21 -9.50 -7.88
CA VAL A 70 -5.94 -8.25 -8.13
C VAL A 70 -5.45 -7.54 -9.40
N ILE A 71 -4.18 -7.74 -9.77
CA ILE A 71 -3.53 -7.16 -10.95
C ILE A 71 -2.85 -8.27 -11.74
N LYS A 72 -3.38 -8.57 -12.94
CA LYS A 72 -2.87 -9.65 -13.80
C LYS A 72 -1.60 -9.31 -14.58
N GLU A 73 -1.32 -8.02 -14.75
CA GLU A 73 -0.15 -7.54 -15.48
C GLU A 73 1.04 -7.42 -14.52
N GLN A 74 2.28 -7.54 -15.01
CA GLN A 74 3.46 -7.26 -14.19
C GLN A 74 3.45 -5.80 -13.72
N TYR A 75 3.78 -5.57 -12.46
CA TYR A 75 3.87 -4.25 -11.86
C TYR A 75 4.99 -4.19 -10.82
N VAL A 76 5.39 -2.98 -10.47
CA VAL A 76 6.23 -2.67 -9.30
C VAL A 76 5.33 -2.24 -8.16
N LEU A 77 5.53 -2.83 -6.97
CA LEU A 77 4.90 -2.35 -5.74
C LEU A 77 5.81 -1.29 -5.10
N ASP A 78 5.31 -0.07 -4.99
CA ASP A 78 5.98 1.05 -4.31
C ASP A 78 5.19 1.38 -3.04
N VAL A 79 5.81 1.16 -1.89
CA VAL A 79 5.22 1.45 -0.58
C VAL A 79 6.02 2.56 0.07
N SER A 80 5.34 3.63 0.45
CA SER A 80 5.94 4.80 1.09
C SER A 80 5.07 5.32 2.22
N SER A 81 5.62 6.17 3.07
CA SER A 81 4.84 6.90 4.08
C SER A 81 4.54 8.31 3.59
N LYS A 82 3.35 8.83 3.92
CA LYS A 82 2.99 10.23 3.74
C LYS A 82 4.03 11.12 4.43
N GLU A 83 4.59 12.05 3.67
CA GLU A 83 5.50 13.05 4.22
C GLU A 83 4.77 13.85 5.30
N ARG A 84 5.36 13.88 6.50
CA ARG A 84 5.00 14.87 7.51
C ARG A 84 6.05 15.96 7.39
N GLY A 85 5.71 17.03 6.69
CA GLY A 85 6.55 18.22 6.64
C GLY A 85 6.85 18.66 8.07
N ASN A 86 8.13 18.86 8.37
CA ASN A 86 8.58 19.49 9.61
C ASN A 86 8.31 20.99 9.57
#